data_AF-A0A7Z9KET3-F1
#
_entry.id   AF-A0A7Z9KET3-F1
#
_cell.length_a   1.000
_cell.length_b   1.000
_cell.length_c   1.000
_cell.angle_alpha   90.00
_cell.angle_beta   90.00
_cell.angle_gamma   90.00
#
_symmetry.space_group_name_H-M   'P 1'
#
loop_
_entity.id
_entity.type
_entity.pdbx_description
1 polymer ?
#
loop_
_entity_poly.entity_id
_entity_poly.type
_entity_poly.pdbx_seq_one_letter_code
_entity_poly.pdbx_strand_id
1 'polypeptide(L)' 'MTPRFINIGERTNVAGSAKFRKLIISEDYEGALQIARQQATNGAQILDINMD' A
#
# COMPACT_ATOMS: atom_id res chain seq x y z
N MET A 1 10.74 8.21 20.88
CA MET A 1 9.37 8.61 21.30
C MET A 1 8.41 7.73 20.53
N THR A 2 7.61 6.89 21.19
CA THR A 2 6.65 6.01 20.50
C THR A 2 5.46 6.85 20.01
N PRO A 3 5.05 6.78 18.73
CA PRO A 3 3.92 7.56 18.26
C PRO A 3 2.64 7.14 18.98
N ARG A 4 1.81 8.11 19.39
CA ARG A 4 0.51 7.84 20.04
C ARG A 4 -0.57 7.39 19.04
N PHE A 5 -0.37 7.65 17.76
CA PHE A 5 -1.25 7.22 16.68
C PHE A 5 -0.40 6.65 15.53
N ILE A 6 -0.81 5.50 15.01
CA ILE A 6 -0.13 4.79 13.93
C ILE A 6 -1.08 4.71 12.74
N ASN A 7 -0.77 5.43 11.67
CA ASN A 7 -1.48 5.28 10.41
C ASN A 7 -1.01 4.00 9.73
N ILE A 8 -1.96 3.16 9.33
CA ILE A 8 -1.73 1.96 8.53
C ILE A 8 -2.22 2.25 7.12
N GLY A 9 -1.34 2.17 6.13
CA GLY A 9 -1.68 2.34 4.72
C GLY A 9 -2.38 1.10 4.17
N GLU A 10 -3.64 1.22 3.76
CA GLU A 10 -4.50 0.11 3.32
C GLU A 10 -4.48 -0.16 1.81
N ARG A 11 -3.83 0.70 1.01
CA ARG A 11 -4.03 0.72 -0.46
C ARG A 11 -3.26 -0.37 -1.21
N THR A 12 -2.38 -1.08 -0.52
CA THR A 12 -1.58 -2.22 -0.97
C THR A 12 -2.35 -3.54 -0.75
N ASN A 13 -3.61 -3.58 -1.20
CA ASN A 13 -4.55 -4.66 -0.93
C ASN A 13 -5.29 -5.05 -2.22
N VAL A 14 -5.12 -6.29 -2.71
CA VAL A 14 -5.69 -6.77 -3.97
C VAL A 14 -7.22 -6.81 -3.93
N ALA A 15 -7.82 -7.28 -2.83
CA ALA A 15 -9.26 -7.25 -2.64
C ALA A 15 -9.82 -5.80 -2.55
N GLY A 16 -9.16 -4.92 -1.79
CA GLY A 16 -9.64 -3.59 -1.44
C GLY A 16 -9.28 -2.45 -2.40
N SER A 17 -8.26 -2.62 -3.25
CA SER A 17 -7.75 -1.56 -4.14
C SER A 17 -7.75 -2.02 -5.59
N ALA A 18 -8.73 -1.54 -6.36
CA ALA A 18 -8.83 -1.83 -7.79
C ALA A 18 -7.57 -1.44 -8.59
N LYS A 19 -6.92 -0.33 -8.18
CA LYS A 19 -5.67 0.11 -8.79
C LYS A 19 -4.53 -0.86 -8.48
N PHE A 20 -4.36 -1.25 -7.21
CA PHE A 20 -3.29 -2.16 -6.81
C PHE A 20 -3.48 -3.54 -7.46
N ARG A 21 -4.70 -4.08 -7.43
CA ARG A 21 -5.06 -5.33 -8.12
C ARG A 21 -4.68 -5.32 -9.60
N LYS A 22 -5.00 -4.23 -10.33
CA LYS A 22 -4.65 -4.12 -11.75
C LYS A 22 -3.14 -4.22 -11.97
N LEU A 23 -2.35 -3.57 -11.12
CA LEU A 23 -0.88 -3.57 -11.20
C LEU A 23 -0.32 -4.97 -10.91
N ILE A 24 -0.82 -5.64 -9.86
CA ILE A 24 -0.39 -7.00 -9.53
C ILE A 24 -0.73 -8.01 -10.64
N ILE A 25 -1.96 -7.97 -11.20
CA ILE A 25 -2.38 -8.87 -12.29
C ILE A 25 -1.57 -8.64 -13.57
N SER A 26 -1.13 -7.40 -13.82
CA SER A 26 -0.29 -7.06 -14.97
C SER A 26 1.21 -7.20 -14.71
N GLU A 27 1.59 -7.73 -13.54
CA GLU A 27 2.99 -7.87 -13.09
C GLU A 27 3.77 -6.53 -13.07
N ASP A 28 3.06 -5.39 -13.01
CA ASP A 28 3.65 -4.06 -12.86
C ASP A 28 3.99 -3.78 -11.39
N TYR A 29 5.06 -4.43 -10.93
CA TYR A 29 5.53 -4.31 -9.56
C TYR A 29 6.13 -2.94 -9.24
N GLU A 30 6.68 -2.22 -10.23
CA GLU A 30 7.17 -0.86 -10.04
C GLU A 30 6.01 0.11 -9.77
N GLY A 31 4.92 -0.01 -10.53
CA GLY A 31 3.68 0.73 -10.27
C GLY A 31 3.07 0.39 -8.90
N ALA A 32 3.10 -0.88 -8.51
CA ALA A 32 2.64 -1.33 -7.19
C ALA A 32 3.51 -0.76 -6.05
N LEU A 33 4.83 -0.75 -6.23
CA LEU A 33 5.79 -0.16 -5.30
C LEU A 33 5.60 1.35 -5.16
N GLN A 34 5.24 2.05 -6.25
CA GLN A 34 4.87 3.45 -6.24
C GLN A 34 3.66 3.72 -5.31
N ILE A 35 2.64 2.85 -5.31
CA ILE A 35 1.51 2.97 -4.36
C ILE A 35 1.99 2.83 -2.91
N ALA A 36 2.83 1.84 -2.62
CA ALA A 36 3.39 1.64 -1.30
C ALA A 36 4.21 2.87 -0.84
N ARG A 37 5.11 3.37 -1.69
CA ARG A 37 5.93 4.55 -1.41
C ARG A 37 5.07 5.78 -1.15
N GLN A 38 4.04 6.03 -1.95
CA GLN A 38 3.17 7.19 -1.78
C GLN A 38 2.46 7.19 -0.42
N GLN A 39 2.05 6.01 0.06
CA GLN A 39 1.45 5.89 1.39
C GLN A 39 2.45 6.22 2.50
N ALA A 40 3.67 5.69 2.41
CA ALA A 40 4.73 5.96 3.37
C ALA A 40 5.10 7.45 3.40
N THR A 41 5.27 8.09 2.23
CA THR A 41 5.58 9.53 2.15
C THR A 41 4.42 10.42 2.62
N ASN A 42 3.19 9.91 2.58
CA ASN A 42 1.99 10.62 3.05
C ASN A 42 1.65 10.32 4.51
N GLY A 43 2.58 9.71 5.27
CA GLY A 43 2.47 9.57 6.72
C GLY A 43 1.94 8.23 7.21
N ALA A 44 1.78 7.23 6.36
CA ALA A 44 1.61 5.85 6.81
C ALA A 44 2.91 5.34 7.44
N GLN A 45 2.86 4.92 8.70
CA GLN A 45 4.03 4.36 9.40
C GLN A 45 4.16 2.85 9.17
N ILE A 46 3.05 2.18 8.89
CA ILE A 46 2.97 0.76 8.53
C ILE A 46 2.16 0.66 7.25
N LEU A 47 2.47 -0.32 6.41
CA LEU A 47 1.68 -0.66 5.23
C LEU A 47 1.07 -2.04 5.43
N ASP A 48 -0.23 -2.15 5.22
CA ASP A 48 -0.92 -3.43 5.14
C ASP A 48 -0.74 -4.04 3.74
N ILE A 49 -0.40 -5.32 3.66
CA ILE A 49 -0.20 -6.03 2.39
C ILE A 49 -1.18 -7.19 2.33
N ASN A 50 -2.14 -7.10 1.41
CA ASN A 50 -3.05 -8.20 1.11
C ASN A 50 -2.96 -8.57 -0.38
N MET A 51 -2.69 -9.85 -0.65
CA MET A 51 -2.52 -10.41 -1.99
C MET A 51 -3.64 -11.40 -2.36
N ASP A 52 -4.65 -11.54 -1.50
CA ASP A 52 -5.87 -12.33 -1.75
C ASP A 52 -6.87 -11.62 -2.69
#